data_AF-A0A9D2TIF7-F1
#
_entry.id   AF-A0A9D2TIF7-F1
#
_cell.length_a   1.000
_cell.length_b   1.000
_cell.length_c   1.000
_cell.angle_alpha   90.00
_cell.angle_beta   90.00
_cell.angle_gamma   90.00
#
_symmetry.space_group_name_H-M   'P 1'
#
loop_
_entity.id
_entity.type
_entity.pdbx_description
1 polymer ?
#
loop_
_entity_poly.entity_id
_entity_poly.type
_entity_poly.pdbx_seq_one_letter_code
_entity_poly.pdbx_strand_id
1 'polypeptide(L)'
;MQIYDYLLSIAAVKRFQGSYGATLVAQGAFSVYDTAMVRQSGGWKDVLGEDIVLTYTLLSGGGLSTYESGAVGYTHVPETLNALYNQRKRWAIGMMEGLSEVPPWKQSGKYPRHFVLVNLSVIYLDVAFLLGMIPALVLALFGYYYLAGILTLLSLAVSALLFFTMYKYQKNLKIPFRNSLFGFVCFLLFFQAIQSAAAVHGYLIHLFHRRGEWK
;
A
#
# COMPACT_ATOMS: atom_id res chain seq x y z
N MET A 1 -10.98 4.01 -10.40
CA MET A 1 -9.92 4.57 -9.52
C MET A 1 -8.86 3.54 -9.19
N GLN A 2 -9.21 2.37 -8.63
CA GLN A 2 -8.22 1.37 -8.16
C GLN A 2 -7.23 0.85 -9.21
N ILE A 3 -7.60 0.80 -10.49
CA ILE A 3 -6.65 0.43 -11.55
C ILE A 3 -5.40 1.33 -11.56
N TYR A 4 -5.57 2.63 -11.31
CA TYR A 4 -4.44 3.58 -11.25
C TYR A 4 -3.58 3.35 -10.03
N ASP A 5 -4.16 2.94 -8.92
CA ASP A 5 -3.39 2.60 -7.72
C ASP A 5 -2.49 1.38 -7.95
N TYR A 6 -3.01 0.33 -8.59
CA TYR A 6 -2.20 -0.84 -8.96
C TYR A 6 -1.05 -0.47 -9.90
N LEU A 7 -1.34 0.31 -10.95
CA LEU A 7 -0.40 0.60 -12.02
C LEU A 7 0.63 1.69 -11.65
N LEU A 8 0.23 2.67 -10.85
CA LEU A 8 1.06 3.85 -10.59
C LEU A 8 1.68 3.80 -9.20
N SER A 9 0.89 3.57 -8.15
CA SER A 9 1.37 3.59 -6.77
C SER A 9 2.05 2.27 -6.41
N ILE A 10 1.28 1.17 -6.45
CA ILE A 10 1.72 -0.15 -5.96
C ILE A 10 2.87 -0.67 -6.82
N ALA A 11 2.73 -0.64 -8.15
CA ALA A 11 3.79 -1.09 -9.04
C ALA A 11 5.09 -0.28 -8.86
N ALA A 12 5.02 1.04 -8.64
CA ALA A 12 6.21 1.84 -8.41
C ALA A 12 6.93 1.46 -7.11
N VAL A 13 6.19 1.35 -6.01
CA VAL A 13 6.74 0.93 -4.71
C VAL A 13 7.35 -0.47 -4.81
N LYS A 14 6.64 -1.40 -5.45
CA LYS A 14 7.14 -2.77 -5.62
C LYS A 14 8.37 -2.87 -6.50
N ARG A 15 8.45 -2.12 -7.61
CA ARG A 15 9.67 -2.04 -8.43
C ARG A 15 10.84 -1.53 -7.62
N PHE A 16 10.64 -0.46 -6.85
CA PHE A 16 11.68 0.12 -6.03
C PHE A 16 12.15 -0.85 -4.95
N GLN A 17 11.24 -1.49 -4.22
CA GLN A 17 11.61 -2.49 -3.22
C GLN A 17 12.24 -3.75 -3.84
N GLY A 18 11.72 -4.17 -4.99
CA GLY A 18 12.16 -5.34 -5.74
C GLY A 18 13.58 -5.21 -6.29
N SER A 19 14.03 -4.01 -6.66
CA SER A 19 15.43 -3.79 -7.07
C SER A 19 16.44 -4.01 -5.94
N TYR A 20 15.99 -4.04 -4.68
CA TYR A 20 16.82 -4.39 -3.52
C TYR A 20 16.50 -5.79 -2.97
N GLY A 21 15.70 -6.59 -3.68
CA GLY A 21 15.30 -7.94 -3.26
C GLY A 21 14.46 -7.96 -1.98
N ALA A 22 13.73 -6.88 -1.68
CA ALA A 22 13.04 -6.70 -0.40
C ALA A 22 11.61 -6.16 -0.58
N THR A 23 10.89 -6.67 -1.58
CA THR A 23 9.47 -6.38 -1.78
C THR A 23 8.67 -6.86 -0.57
N LEU A 24 8.01 -5.93 0.11
CA LEU A 24 7.37 -6.24 1.40
C LEU A 24 6.12 -7.09 1.28
N VAL A 25 5.49 -7.13 0.09
CA VAL A 25 4.25 -7.88 -0.13
C VAL A 25 4.31 -8.57 -1.48
N ALA A 26 4.49 -9.89 -1.46
CA ALA A 26 4.10 -10.74 -2.57
C ALA A 26 2.56 -10.83 -2.56
N GLN A 27 1.90 -10.31 -3.60
CA GLN A 27 0.42 -10.26 -3.61
C GLN A 27 -0.14 -11.67 -3.72
N GLY A 28 -1.12 -12.01 -2.88
CA GLY A 28 -1.80 -13.31 -2.93
C GLY A 28 -2.42 -13.67 -4.29
N ALA A 29 -2.79 -12.67 -5.11
CA ALA A 29 -3.41 -12.92 -6.41
C ALA A 29 -2.44 -13.40 -7.51
N PHE A 30 -1.16 -12.99 -7.46
CA PHE A 30 -0.19 -13.34 -8.49
C PHE A 30 1.24 -13.25 -7.94
N SER A 31 1.70 -14.35 -7.36
CA SER A 31 3.04 -14.51 -6.79
C SER A 31 3.50 -15.96 -6.86
N VAL A 32 4.81 -16.17 -6.83
CA VAL A 32 5.43 -17.49 -6.81
C VAL A 32 6.36 -17.55 -5.61
N TYR A 33 6.33 -18.68 -4.90
CA TYR A 33 7.11 -18.90 -3.69
C TYR A 33 7.98 -20.14 -3.82
N ASP A 34 9.16 -20.12 -3.21
CA ASP A 34 9.95 -21.32 -2.99
C ASP A 34 9.26 -22.20 -1.95
N THR A 35 8.88 -23.42 -2.35
CA THR A 35 8.12 -24.33 -1.49
C THR A 35 8.92 -24.77 -0.26
N ALA A 36 10.24 -24.93 -0.38
CA ALA A 36 11.09 -25.34 0.73
C ALA A 36 11.17 -24.22 1.77
N MET A 37 11.36 -22.97 1.34
CA MET A 37 11.37 -21.81 2.24
C MET A 37 10.04 -21.60 2.96
N VAL A 38 8.91 -21.78 2.25
CA VAL A 38 7.58 -21.68 2.87
C VAL A 38 7.37 -22.76 3.92
N ARG A 39 7.76 -24.00 3.64
CA ARG A 39 7.66 -25.09 4.63
C ARG A 39 8.55 -24.85 5.83
N GLN A 40 9.78 -24.37 5.61
CA GLN A 40 10.73 -24.07 6.68
C GLN A 40 10.28 -22.92 7.58
N SER A 41 9.55 -21.94 7.04
CA SER A 41 8.99 -20.81 7.79
C SER A 41 7.69 -21.13 8.55
N GLY A 42 7.18 -22.36 8.44
CA GLY A 42 5.96 -22.80 9.12
C GLY A 42 4.67 -22.60 8.32
N GLY A 43 4.77 -22.22 7.04
CA GLY A 43 3.61 -22.06 6.15
C GLY A 43 2.79 -20.79 6.40
N TRP A 44 1.56 -20.81 5.89
CA TRP A 44 0.60 -19.70 6.05
C TRP A 44 -0.01 -19.71 7.44
N LYS A 45 -0.12 -18.52 8.03
CA LYS A 45 -0.82 -18.32 9.29
C LYS A 45 -2.30 -17.98 9.02
N ASP A 46 -3.18 -18.38 9.93
CA ASP A 46 -4.60 -18.01 9.90
C ASP A 46 -4.78 -16.56 10.38
N VAL A 47 -4.53 -15.61 9.47
CA VAL A 47 -4.57 -14.15 9.67
C VAL A 47 -5.12 -13.48 8.42
N LEU A 48 -5.63 -12.24 8.53
CA LEU A 48 -6.25 -11.58 7.37
C LEU A 48 -5.22 -11.22 6.27
N GLY A 49 -4.02 -10.82 6.67
CA GLY A 49 -2.88 -10.52 5.79
C GLY A 49 -1.93 -11.69 5.62
N GLU A 50 -2.44 -12.88 5.31
CA GLU A 50 -1.64 -14.12 5.22
C GLU A 50 -0.42 -13.97 4.28
N ASP A 51 -0.57 -13.26 3.17
CA ASP A 51 0.45 -13.03 2.15
C ASP A 51 1.52 -12.03 2.62
N ILE A 52 1.09 -10.97 3.30
CA ILE A 52 1.98 -9.98 3.94
C ILE A 52 2.80 -10.65 5.04
N VAL A 53 2.13 -11.37 5.94
CA VAL A 53 2.77 -12.03 7.09
C VAL A 53 3.80 -13.06 6.60
N LEU A 54 3.43 -13.90 5.64
CA LEU A 54 4.36 -14.86 5.05
C LEU A 54 5.56 -14.15 4.40
N THR A 55 5.33 -13.10 3.60
CA THR A 55 6.42 -12.36 2.96
C THR A 55 7.40 -11.79 3.99
N TYR A 56 6.89 -11.21 5.07
CA TYR A 56 7.71 -10.66 6.15
C TYR A 56 8.52 -11.73 6.87
N THR A 57 7.92 -12.89 7.13
CA THR A 57 8.61 -14.04 7.73
C THR A 57 9.72 -14.56 6.83
N LEU A 58 9.46 -14.73 5.53
CA LEU A 58 10.47 -15.17 4.56
C LEU A 58 11.65 -14.18 4.46
N LEU A 59 11.37 -12.88 4.41
CA LEU A 59 12.41 -11.85 4.41
C LEU A 59 13.25 -11.87 5.70
N SER A 60 12.62 -12.12 6.86
CA SER A 60 13.36 -12.24 8.12
C SER A 60 14.25 -13.47 8.17
N GLY A 61 13.86 -14.55 7.50
CA GLY A 61 14.68 -15.75 7.29
C GLY A 61 15.84 -15.58 6.31
N GLY A 62 16.04 -14.37 5.76
CA GLY A 62 17.09 -14.10 4.77
C GLY A 62 16.67 -14.38 3.33
N GLY A 63 15.39 -14.66 3.09
CA GLY A 63 14.83 -14.78 1.75
C GLY A 63 14.85 -13.47 0.98
N LEU A 64 14.75 -13.57 -0.34
CA LEU A 64 14.66 -12.43 -1.25
C LEU A 64 13.26 -12.36 -1.87
N SER A 65 12.75 -11.15 -2.05
CA SER A 65 11.47 -10.91 -2.72
C SER A 65 11.61 -9.82 -3.78
N THR A 66 11.43 -10.19 -5.04
CA THR A 66 11.56 -9.32 -6.20
C THR A 66 10.20 -9.06 -6.85
N TYR A 67 10.15 -8.04 -7.72
CA TYR A 67 8.97 -7.70 -8.50
C TYR A 67 9.34 -7.63 -9.97
N GLU A 68 8.69 -8.45 -10.80
CA GLU A 68 8.88 -8.46 -12.24
C GLU A 68 7.74 -7.70 -12.93
N SER A 69 8.05 -6.56 -13.54
CA SER A 69 7.05 -5.69 -14.18
C SER A 69 6.38 -6.30 -15.43
N GLY A 70 7.04 -7.26 -16.08
CA GLY A 70 6.49 -8.00 -17.22
C GLY A 70 5.59 -9.17 -16.83
N ALA A 71 5.61 -9.60 -15.55
CA ALA A 71 4.78 -10.69 -15.07
C ALA A 71 3.41 -10.16 -14.63
N VAL A 72 2.42 -10.25 -15.52
CA VAL A 72 1.10 -9.61 -15.34
C VAL A 72 0.01 -10.65 -15.10
N GLY A 73 -0.69 -10.52 -13.97
CA GLY A 73 -1.98 -11.17 -13.71
C GLY A 73 -3.11 -10.14 -13.70
N TYR A 74 -4.21 -10.42 -14.41
CA TYR A 74 -5.41 -9.59 -14.37
C TYR A 74 -6.32 -10.01 -13.22
N THR A 75 -6.83 -9.03 -12.48
CA THR A 75 -7.79 -9.25 -11.39
C THR A 75 -9.01 -8.35 -11.56
N HIS A 76 -10.13 -8.78 -11.01
CA HIS A 76 -11.29 -7.92 -10.82
C HIS A 76 -11.02 -6.92 -9.70
N VAL A 77 -11.47 -5.69 -9.90
CA VAL A 77 -11.42 -4.62 -8.90
C VAL A 77 -12.83 -4.39 -8.33
N PRO A 78 -12.95 -3.98 -7.05
CA PRO A 78 -14.21 -3.56 -6.46
C PRO A 78 -14.96 -2.54 -7.33
N GLU A 79 -16.24 -2.81 -7.59
CA GLU A 79 -17.12 -1.94 -8.37
C GLU A 79 -17.83 -0.89 -7.51
N THR A 80 -17.93 -1.13 -6.20
CA THR A 80 -18.59 -0.22 -5.24
C THR A 80 -17.60 0.39 -4.26
N LEU A 81 -17.90 1.60 -3.78
CA LEU A 81 -17.08 2.28 -2.76
C LEU A 81 -17.01 1.49 -1.45
N ASN A 82 -18.10 0.83 -1.05
CA ASN A 82 -18.13 0.01 0.16
C ASN A 82 -17.20 -1.22 0.04
N ALA A 83 -17.20 -1.88 -1.12
CA ALA A 83 -16.29 -3.00 -1.37
C ALA A 83 -14.82 -2.53 -1.40
N LEU A 84 -14.54 -1.39 -2.03
CA LEU A 84 -13.21 -0.77 -2.02
C LEU A 84 -12.76 -0.44 -0.59
N TYR A 85 -13.62 0.20 0.20
CA TYR A 85 -13.33 0.58 1.59
C TYR A 85 -13.00 -0.65 2.44
N ASN A 86 -13.83 -1.70 2.39
CA ASN A 86 -13.59 -2.92 3.16
C ASN A 86 -12.33 -3.67 2.70
N GLN A 87 -12.00 -3.62 1.40
CA GLN A 87 -10.74 -4.18 0.91
C GLN A 87 -9.53 -3.44 1.51
N ARG A 88 -9.52 -2.11 1.46
CA ARG A 88 -8.42 -1.29 1.99
C ARG A 88 -8.27 -1.41 3.51
N LYS A 89 -9.39 -1.50 4.22
CA LYS A 89 -9.43 -1.81 5.65
C LYS A 89 -8.73 -3.15 5.95
N ARG A 90 -9.04 -4.21 5.21
CA ARG A 90 -8.36 -5.51 5.36
C ARG A 90 -6.86 -5.43 5.07
N TRP A 91 -6.45 -4.69 4.05
CA TRP A 91 -5.03 -4.51 3.73
C TRP A 91 -4.26 -3.79 4.84
N ALA A 92 -4.89 -2.78 5.46
CA ALA A 92 -4.33 -2.07 6.60
C ALA A 92 -4.19 -2.97 7.84
N ILE A 93 -5.18 -3.83 8.11
CA ILE A 93 -5.09 -4.85 9.17
C ILE A 93 -3.95 -5.82 8.87
N GLY A 94 -3.88 -6.35 7.65
CA GLY A 94 -2.80 -7.27 7.24
C GLY A 94 -1.41 -6.65 7.37
N MET A 95 -1.26 -5.35 7.08
CA MET A 95 -0.02 -4.62 7.34
C MET A 95 0.34 -4.61 8.84
N MET A 96 -0.63 -4.33 9.70
CA MET A 96 -0.43 -4.34 11.16
C MET A 96 -0.12 -5.73 11.70
N GLU A 97 -0.73 -6.78 11.15
CA GLU A 97 -0.42 -8.18 11.46
C GLU A 97 1.03 -8.52 11.08
N GLY A 98 1.46 -8.15 9.87
CA GLY A 98 2.84 -8.33 9.40
C GLY A 98 3.86 -7.61 10.29
N LEU A 99 3.58 -6.35 10.65
CA LEU A 99 4.40 -5.56 11.58
C LEU A 99 4.46 -6.15 12.99
N SER A 100 3.35 -6.71 13.46
CA SER A 100 3.27 -7.35 14.79
C SER A 100 4.03 -8.67 14.84
N GLU A 101 4.01 -9.43 13.74
CA GLU A 101 4.71 -10.70 13.61
C GLU A 101 6.22 -10.49 13.50
N VAL A 102 6.63 -9.69 12.51
CA VAL A 102 8.03 -9.40 12.21
C VAL A 102 8.27 -7.89 12.14
N PRO A 103 8.46 -7.24 13.29
CA PRO A 103 8.77 -5.82 13.32
C PRO A 103 10.14 -5.53 12.68
N PRO A 104 10.43 -4.26 12.32
CA PRO A 104 11.63 -3.91 11.56
C PRO A 104 12.94 -4.44 12.18
N TRP A 105 13.08 -4.41 13.51
CA TRP A 105 14.30 -4.87 14.19
C TRP A 105 14.52 -6.39 14.15
N LYS A 106 13.49 -7.19 13.84
CA LYS A 106 13.61 -8.63 13.61
C LYS A 106 13.96 -8.99 12.16
N GLN A 107 13.96 -8.02 11.25
CA GLN A 107 14.38 -8.24 9.87
C GLN A 107 15.90 -8.42 9.81
N SER A 108 16.34 -9.52 9.17
CA SER A 108 17.75 -9.90 9.07
C SER A 108 18.53 -9.03 8.09
N GLY A 109 17.94 -8.68 6.95
CA GLY A 109 18.57 -7.86 5.90
C GLY A 109 18.46 -6.35 6.14
N LYS A 110 19.47 -5.59 5.66
CA LYS A 110 19.49 -4.10 5.70
C LYS A 110 18.29 -3.48 4.97
N TYR A 111 17.99 -3.96 3.76
CA TYR A 111 16.90 -3.40 2.95
C TYR A 111 15.51 -3.80 3.45
N PRO A 112 15.21 -5.07 3.77
CA PRO A 112 13.95 -5.43 4.44
C PRO A 112 13.71 -4.61 5.70
N ARG A 113 14.71 -4.49 6.59
CA ARG A 113 14.63 -3.65 7.79
C ARG A 113 14.27 -2.20 7.47
N HIS A 114 14.97 -1.60 6.50
CA HIS A 114 14.71 -0.22 6.08
C HIS A 114 13.29 -0.05 5.53
N PHE A 115 12.84 -0.93 4.63
CA PHE A 115 11.50 -0.80 4.05
C PHE A 115 10.40 -1.05 5.06
N VAL A 116 10.54 -2.02 5.97
CA VAL A 116 9.55 -2.22 7.04
C VAL A 116 9.52 -0.99 7.97
N LEU A 117 10.66 -0.38 8.26
CA LEU A 117 10.73 0.86 9.04
C LEU A 117 10.04 2.02 8.31
N VAL A 118 10.28 2.18 7.01
CA VAL A 118 9.58 3.18 6.20
C VAL A 118 8.09 2.86 6.13
N ASN A 119 7.69 1.59 6.12
CA ASN A 119 6.29 1.19 6.11
C ASN A 119 5.55 1.61 7.41
N LEU A 120 6.24 1.70 8.56
CA LEU A 120 5.66 2.28 9.77
C LEU A 120 5.24 3.75 9.59
N SER A 121 5.96 4.51 8.75
CA SER A 121 5.61 5.90 8.46
C SER A 121 4.27 6.03 7.74
N VAL A 122 3.80 4.99 7.05
CA VAL A 122 2.49 4.99 6.36
C VAL A 122 1.35 5.20 7.36
N ILE A 123 1.44 4.62 8.56
CA ILE A 123 0.45 4.83 9.63
C ILE A 123 0.36 6.30 9.99
N TYR A 124 1.50 6.95 10.19
CA TYR A 124 1.57 8.39 10.44
C TYR A 124 1.02 9.20 9.27
N LEU A 125 1.38 8.86 8.03
CA LEU A 125 0.94 9.58 6.84
C LEU A 125 -0.59 9.50 6.65
N ASP A 126 -1.21 8.34 6.87
CA ASP A 126 -2.66 8.18 6.76
C ASP A 126 -3.40 9.00 7.82
N VAL A 127 -2.91 8.99 9.07
CA VAL A 127 -3.47 9.81 10.15
C VAL A 127 -3.26 11.31 9.89
N ALA A 128 -2.07 11.71 9.46
CA ALA A 128 -1.74 13.09 9.14
C ALA A 128 -2.54 13.61 7.93
N PHE A 129 -2.83 12.75 6.95
CA PHE A 129 -3.69 13.10 5.83
C PHE A 129 -5.13 13.35 6.30
N LEU A 130 -5.70 12.47 7.12
CA LEU A 130 -7.08 12.63 7.60
C LEU A 130 -7.26 13.78 8.58
N LEU A 131 -6.35 13.94 9.55
CA LEU A 131 -6.49 14.93 10.62
C LEU A 131 -5.81 16.26 10.29
N GLY A 132 -4.86 16.26 9.35
CA GLY A 132 -4.19 17.46 8.87
C GLY A 132 -4.78 17.93 7.55
N MET A 133 -4.60 17.16 6.49
CA MET A 133 -4.92 17.62 5.13
C MET A 133 -6.43 17.85 4.91
N ILE A 134 -7.31 16.94 5.36
CA ILE A 134 -8.75 17.14 5.14
C ILE A 134 -9.26 18.40 5.88
N PRO A 135 -9.02 18.60 7.19
CA PRO A 135 -9.38 19.84 7.87
C PRO A 135 -8.72 21.08 7.26
N ALA A 136 -7.48 20.98 6.82
CA ALA A 136 -6.78 22.08 6.16
C ALA A 136 -7.48 22.55 4.87
N LEU A 137 -7.93 21.60 4.04
CA LEU A 137 -8.72 21.93 2.85
C LEU A 137 -10.06 22.55 3.21
N VAL A 138 -10.77 22.00 4.20
CA VAL A 138 -12.05 22.55 4.68
C VAL A 138 -11.87 23.99 5.16
N LEU A 139 -10.88 24.26 6.03
CA LEU A 139 -10.59 25.60 6.53
C LEU A 139 -10.22 26.58 5.40
N ALA A 140 -9.43 26.14 4.42
CA ALA A 140 -9.07 26.95 3.27
C ALA A 140 -10.28 27.35 2.41
N LEU A 141 -11.31 26.48 2.30
CA LEU A 141 -12.57 26.84 1.62
C LEU A 141 -13.33 27.98 2.33
N PHE A 142 -13.14 28.13 3.64
CA PHE A 142 -13.67 29.24 4.43
C PHE A 142 -12.72 30.44 4.53
N GLY A 143 -11.60 30.44 3.79
CA GLY A 143 -10.61 31.52 3.78
C GLY A 143 -9.54 31.44 4.87
N TYR A 144 -9.50 30.34 5.65
CA TYR A 144 -8.51 30.14 6.71
C TYR A 144 -7.36 29.24 6.25
N TYR A 145 -6.25 29.84 5.81
CA TYR A 145 -5.09 29.14 5.24
C TYR A 145 -4.03 28.69 6.25
N TYR A 146 -4.40 28.45 7.51
CA TYR A 146 -3.43 28.13 8.57
C TYR A 146 -2.66 26.82 8.31
N LEU A 147 -3.32 25.84 7.71
CA LEU A 147 -2.76 24.49 7.47
C LEU A 147 -2.60 24.17 5.97
N ALA A 148 -3.34 24.84 5.10
CA ALA A 148 -3.27 24.68 3.65
C ALA A 148 -2.68 25.94 3.03
N GLY A 149 -1.43 25.83 2.56
CA GLY A 149 -0.67 26.94 1.98
C GLY A 149 0.12 26.51 0.75
N ILE A 150 1.17 27.27 0.43
CA ILE A 150 1.99 27.00 -0.76
C ILE A 150 2.65 25.62 -0.75
N LEU A 151 3.00 25.10 0.43
CA LEU A 151 3.56 23.75 0.58
C LEU A 151 2.56 22.65 0.20
N THR A 152 1.27 22.87 0.44
CA THR A 152 0.20 21.96 0.02
C THR A 152 0.04 21.95 -1.50
N LEU A 153 0.11 23.12 -2.14
CA LEU A 153 0.07 23.21 -3.60
C LEU A 153 1.31 22.55 -4.22
N LEU A 154 2.48 22.77 -3.62
CA LEU A 154 3.72 22.14 -4.04
C LEU A 154 3.65 20.61 -3.89
N SER A 155 3.12 20.09 -2.80
CA SER A 155 2.99 18.64 -2.60
C SER A 155 2.06 18.02 -3.65
N LEU A 156 0.92 18.64 -3.94
CA LEU A 156 0.02 18.22 -5.02
C LEU A 156 0.71 18.23 -6.39
N ALA A 157 1.49 19.28 -6.69
CA ALA A 157 2.23 19.37 -7.94
C ALA A 157 3.30 18.28 -8.07
N VAL A 158 4.05 18.01 -6.99
CA VAL A 158 5.05 16.93 -6.95
C VAL A 158 4.37 15.57 -7.10
N SER A 159 3.27 15.31 -6.40
CA SER A 159 2.50 14.06 -6.54
C SER A 159 2.00 13.87 -7.97
N ALA A 160 1.45 14.92 -8.60
CA ALA A 160 1.01 14.86 -10.00
C ALA A 160 2.17 14.53 -10.95
N LEU A 161 3.34 15.16 -10.75
CA LEU A 161 4.55 14.86 -11.53
C LEU A 161 4.99 13.40 -11.36
N LEU A 162 5.02 12.89 -10.12
CA LEU A 162 5.38 11.50 -9.83
C LEU A 162 4.41 10.52 -10.50
N PHE A 163 3.09 10.73 -10.37
CA PHE A 163 2.10 9.88 -11.04
C PHE A 163 2.21 9.95 -12.57
N PHE A 164 2.52 11.12 -13.13
CA PHE A 164 2.72 11.28 -14.56
C PHE A 164 3.95 10.52 -15.08
N THR A 165 5.07 10.55 -14.34
CA THR A 165 6.27 9.78 -14.72
C THR A 165 6.00 8.27 -14.64
N MET A 166 5.29 7.81 -13.61
CA MET A 166 4.89 6.40 -13.49
C MET A 166 3.93 5.97 -14.60
N TYR A 167 3.01 6.86 -14.99
CA TYR A 167 2.08 6.60 -16.10
C TYR A 167 2.83 6.44 -17.43
N LYS A 168 3.80 7.32 -17.71
CA LYS A 168 4.67 7.18 -18.90
C LYS A 168 5.43 5.87 -18.89
N TYR A 169 5.99 5.48 -17.74
CA TYR A 169 6.67 4.20 -17.61
C TYR A 169 5.73 3.03 -17.90
N GLN A 170 4.51 3.04 -17.33
CA GLN A 170 3.54 1.97 -17.55
C GLN A 170 3.15 1.85 -19.04
N LYS A 171 3.02 2.98 -19.74
CA LYS A 171 2.76 2.99 -21.19
C LYS A 171 3.91 2.37 -21.98
N ASN A 172 5.16 2.57 -21.55
CA ASN A 172 6.34 2.00 -22.21
C ASN A 172 6.43 0.48 -22.08
N LEU A 173 5.82 -0.12 -21.07
CA LEU A 173 5.78 -1.58 -20.91
C LEU A 173 4.90 -2.28 -21.97
N LYS A 174 4.12 -1.53 -22.76
CA LYS A 174 3.21 -2.05 -23.82
C LYS A 174 2.17 -3.06 -23.32
N ILE A 175 1.92 -3.12 -22.00
CA ILE A 175 0.87 -3.93 -21.41
C ILE A 175 -0.46 -3.16 -21.55
N PRO A 176 -1.51 -3.75 -22.13
CA PRO A 176 -2.79 -3.08 -22.30
C PRO A 176 -3.45 -2.86 -20.93
N PHE A 177 -3.92 -1.64 -20.68
CA PHE A 177 -4.72 -1.33 -19.49
C PHE A 177 -5.86 -0.37 -19.84
N ARG A 178 -6.94 -0.44 -19.07
CA ARG A 178 -8.09 0.48 -19.24
C ARG A 178 -7.71 1.86 -18.73
N ASN A 179 -7.86 2.88 -19.58
CA ASN A 179 -7.57 4.27 -19.23
C ASN A 179 -8.81 5.14 -19.44
N SER A 180 -9.13 5.99 -18.46
CA SER A 180 -10.18 7.00 -18.50
C SER A 180 -9.69 8.26 -17.79
N LEU A 181 -9.69 9.40 -18.48
CA LEU A 181 -9.28 10.68 -17.89
C LEU A 181 -10.08 11.00 -16.63
N PHE A 182 -11.40 10.80 -16.69
CA PHE A 182 -12.28 10.97 -15.53
C PHE A 182 -11.88 10.08 -14.36
N GLY A 183 -11.62 8.78 -14.63
CA GLY A 183 -11.19 7.84 -13.61
C GLY A 183 -9.83 8.19 -12.99
N PHE A 184 -8.93 8.81 -13.76
CA PHE A 184 -7.63 9.29 -13.31
C PHE A 184 -7.75 10.52 -12.41
N VAL A 185 -8.56 11.51 -12.81
CA VAL A 185 -8.83 12.71 -11.98
C VAL A 185 -9.49 12.32 -10.66
N CYS A 186 -10.50 11.43 -10.70
CA CYS A 186 -11.10 10.92 -9.46
C CYS A 186 -10.09 10.19 -8.57
N PHE A 187 -9.16 9.43 -9.18
CA PHE A 187 -8.09 8.78 -8.45
C PHE A 187 -7.19 9.80 -7.74
N LEU A 188 -6.74 10.86 -8.43
CA LEU A 188 -5.87 11.87 -7.82
C LEU A 188 -6.53 12.64 -6.67
N LEU A 189 -7.83 12.93 -6.77
CA LEU A 189 -8.51 13.82 -5.81
C LEU A 189 -9.13 13.07 -4.62
N PHE A 190 -9.76 11.92 -4.85
CA PHE A 190 -10.60 11.28 -3.84
C PHE A 190 -10.02 9.98 -3.28
N PHE A 191 -9.14 9.32 -4.03
CA PHE A 191 -8.68 7.98 -3.66
C PHE A 191 -7.91 7.97 -2.35
N GLN A 192 -7.02 8.96 -2.13
CA GLN A 192 -6.24 9.05 -0.89
C GLN A 192 -7.13 9.23 0.34
N ALA A 193 -8.22 10.00 0.24
CA ALA A 193 -9.16 10.18 1.33
C ALA A 193 -9.87 8.87 1.70
N ILE A 194 -10.35 8.12 0.69
CA ILE A 194 -10.98 6.81 0.91
C ILE A 194 -9.98 5.81 1.50
N GLN A 195 -8.75 5.78 0.95
CA GLN A 195 -7.70 4.87 1.41
C GLN A 195 -7.29 5.16 2.85
N SER A 196 -7.00 6.43 3.18
CA SER A 196 -6.57 6.81 4.53
C SER A 196 -7.68 6.53 5.54
N ALA A 197 -8.95 6.84 5.21
CA ALA A 197 -10.09 6.58 6.07
C ALA A 197 -10.31 5.07 6.34
N ALA A 198 -10.16 4.24 5.30
CA ALA A 198 -10.24 2.79 5.45
C ALA A 198 -9.05 2.23 6.24
N ALA A 199 -7.85 2.77 6.01
CA ALA A 199 -6.63 2.32 6.67
C ALA A 199 -6.63 2.63 8.17
N VAL A 200 -6.96 3.87 8.55
CA VAL A 200 -7.07 4.27 9.96
C VAL A 200 -8.13 3.45 10.68
N HIS A 201 -9.28 3.18 10.05
CA HIS A 201 -10.27 2.26 10.63
C HIS A 201 -9.67 0.86 10.84
N GLY A 202 -8.93 0.31 9.87
CA GLY A 202 -8.22 -0.95 10.01
C GLY A 202 -7.19 -0.96 11.14
N TYR A 203 -6.44 0.13 11.31
CA TYR A 203 -5.47 0.27 12.40
C TYR A 203 -6.14 0.30 13.78
N LEU A 204 -7.22 1.08 13.93
CA LEU A 204 -8.00 1.13 15.17
C LEU A 204 -8.59 -0.23 15.51
N ILE A 205 -9.13 -0.90 14.50
CA ILE A 205 -9.61 -2.28 14.62
C ILE A 205 -8.53 -3.19 15.21
N HIS A 206 -7.32 -3.20 14.64
CA HIS A 206 -6.23 -4.07 15.09
C HIS A 206 -5.73 -3.71 16.49
N LEU A 207 -5.79 -2.42 16.86
CA LEU A 207 -5.39 -1.95 18.19
C LEU A 207 -6.40 -2.31 19.28
N PHE A 208 -7.71 -2.27 18.98
CA PHE A 208 -8.76 -2.45 19.98
C PHE A 208 -9.36 -3.86 20.03
N HIS A 209 -9.32 -4.64 18.95
CA HIS A 209 -9.85 -6.00 18.93
C HIS A 209 -8.74 -7.03 19.20
N ARG A 210 -9.04 -8.01 20.05
CA ARG A 210 -8.14 -9.14 20.30
C ARG A 210 -8.06 -10.01 19.04
N ARG A 211 -6.87 -10.58 18.78
CA ARG A 211 -6.64 -11.56 17.70
C ARG A 211 -7.70 -12.67 17.78
N GLY A 212 -8.58 -12.78 16.78
CA GLY A 212 -9.51 -13.91 16.65
C GLY A 212 -10.98 -13.60 16.35
N GLU A 213 -11.43 -12.34 16.45
CA GLU A 213 -12.86 -11.99 16.21
C GLU A 213 -13.21 -11.77 14.72
N TRP A 214 -12.28 -12.03 13.80
CA TRP A 214 -12.41 -11.76 12.37
C TRP A 214 -13.01 -12.92 11.57
N LYS A 215 -13.92 -13.69 12.18
CA LYS A 215 -14.70 -14.75 11.51
C LYS A 215 -16.15 -14.33 11.33
#